data_AF-A0A537A1M4-F1
#
_entry.id   AF-A0A537A1M4-F1
#
_cell.length_a   1.000
_cell.length_b   1.000
_cell.length_c   1.000
_cell.angle_alpha   90.00
_cell.angle_beta   90.00
_cell.angle_gamma   90.00
#
_symmetry.space_group_name_H-M   'P 1'
#
loop_
_entity.id
_entity.type
_entity.pdbx_description
1 polymer ?
#
loop_
_entity_poly.entity_id
_entity_poly.type
_entity_poly.pdbx_seq_one_letter_code
_entity_poly.pdbx_strand_id
1 'polypeptide(L)' 'MEPRARPVRIGFLVPPGNPTVEVEMIALAPPQVSVHFTRMVAHGAAGSHQGQEERNRSQIAHLSDNVALL' A
#
# COMPACT_ATOMS: atom_id res chain seq x y z
N MET A 1 22.14 3.27 28.47
CA MET A 1 21.28 3.69 27.34
C MET A 1 21.07 2.45 26.47
N GLU A 2 19.83 2.03 26.25
CA GLU A 2 19.57 0.94 25.31
C GLU A 2 20.01 1.33 23.88
N PRO A 3 20.48 0.37 23.06
CA PRO A 3 20.84 0.66 21.68
C PRO A 3 19.61 1.22 20.94
N ARG A 4 19.74 2.39 20.34
CA ARG A 4 18.67 2.99 19.52
C ARG A 4 18.42 2.04 18.34
N ALA A 5 17.29 1.35 18.34
CA ALA A 5 16.94 0.36 17.33
C ALA A 5 17.08 0.95 15.92
N ARG A 6 17.55 0.15 14.95
CA ARG A 6 17.62 0.59 13.56
C ARG A 6 16.21 0.96 13.08
N PRO A 7 16.04 2.10 12.37
CA PRO A 7 14.74 2.47 11.84
C PRO A 7 14.22 1.38 10.89
N VAL A 8 12.97 0.98 11.08
CA VAL A 8 12.28 -0.02 10.27
C VAL A 8 11.39 0.71 9.25
N ARG A 9 11.38 0.25 8.00
CA ARG A 9 10.51 0.79 6.94
C ARG A 9 9.54 -0.30 6.49
N ILE A 10 8.26 0.03 6.39
CA ILE A 10 7.22 -0.86 5.88
C ILE A 10 6.58 -0.20 4.66
N GLY A 11 6.66 -0.87 3.51
CA GLY A 11 5.99 -0.46 2.28
C GLY A 11 4.61 -1.12 2.17
N PHE A 12 3.62 -0.35 1.74
CA PHE A 12 2.25 -0.80 1.50
C PHE A 12 1.88 -0.57 0.04
N LEU A 13 1.43 -1.64 -0.61
CA LEU A 13 0.70 -1.56 -1.87
C LEU A 13 -0.79 -1.49 -1.55
N VAL A 14 -1.43 -0.38 -1.93
CA VAL A 14 -2.82 -0.13 -1.55
C VAL A 14 -3.70 -0.05 -2.80
N PRO A 15 -4.80 -0.82 -2.90
CA PRO A 15 -5.76 -0.67 -3.97
C PRO A 15 -6.38 0.75 -4.02
N PRO A 16 -6.84 1.24 -5.18
CA PRO A 16 -7.43 2.58 -5.32
C PRO A 16 -8.67 2.84 -4.45
N GLY A 17 -9.37 1.77 -4.04
CA GLY A 17 -10.61 1.85 -3.26
C GLY A 17 -10.47 1.65 -1.76
N ASN A 18 -9.25 1.68 -1.20
CA ASN A 18 -9.04 1.47 0.23
C ASN A 18 -8.65 2.79 0.94
N PRO A 19 -9.62 3.55 1.49
CA PRO A 19 -9.40 4.93 1.91
C PRO A 19 -8.71 5.07 3.28
N THR A 20 -8.77 4.06 4.16
CA THR A 20 -8.35 4.24 5.57
C THR A 20 -6.96 3.70 5.89
N VAL A 21 -6.41 2.77 5.10
CA VAL A 21 -5.13 2.10 5.38
C VAL A 21 -4.00 3.08 5.66
N GLU A 22 -3.90 4.19 4.93
CA GLU A 22 -2.86 5.18 5.17
C GLU A 22 -2.96 5.80 6.56
N VAL A 23 -4.15 6.26 6.95
CA VAL A 23 -4.39 6.88 8.26
C VAL A 23 -4.21 5.88 9.39
N GLU A 24 -4.76 4.68 9.23
CA GLU A 24 -4.72 3.62 10.25
C GLU A 24 -3.30 3.13 10.48
N MET A 25 -2.54 2.86 9.41
CA MET A 25 -1.18 2.35 9.54
C MET A 25 -0.19 3.40 10.03
N ILE A 26 -0.41 4.67 9.71
CA ILE A 26 0.36 5.78 10.32
C ILE A 26 0.08 5.83 11.83
N ALA A 27 -1.18 5.70 12.26
CA ALA A 27 -1.55 5.76 13.67
C ALA A 27 -1.02 4.56 14.49
N LEU A 28 -0.90 3.39 13.86
CA LEU A 28 -0.40 2.16 14.49
C LEU A 28 1.13 2.04 14.49
N ALA A 29 1.84 2.80 13.66
CA ALA A 29 3.28 2.70 13.55
C ALA A 29 3.98 3.13 14.86
N PRO A 30 4.80 2.28 15.50
CA PRO A 30 5.60 2.70 16.65
C PRO A 30 6.68 3.71 16.23
N PRO A 31 7.26 4.49 17.16
CA PRO A 31 8.13 5.63 16.81
C PRO A 31 9.40 5.29 15.99
N GLN A 32 9.79 4.01 15.91
CA GLN A 32 10.95 3.56 15.13
C GLN A 32 10.58 2.99 13.75
N VAL A 33 9.27 2.95 13.42
CA VAL A 33 8.74 2.44 12.16
C VAL A 33 8.22 3.61 11.33
N SER A 34 8.62 3.65 10.06
CA SER A 34 7.99 4.52 9.05
C SER A 34 7.22 3.67 8.06
N VAL A 35 6.06 4.18 7.64
CA VAL A 35 5.18 3.53 6.67
C VAL A 35 5.18 4.34 5.36
N HIS A 36 5.28 3.64 4.24
CA HIS A 36 5.36 4.21 2.89
C HIS A 36 4.29 3.56 2.03
N PHE A 37 3.65 4.31 1.14
CA PHE A 37 2.48 3.83 0.42
C PHE A 37 2.63 4.08 -1.07
N THR A 38 2.17 3.13 -1.88
CA THR A 38 1.98 3.31 -3.31
C THR A 38 0.64 2.72 -3.70
N ARG A 39 -0.12 3.46 -4.52
CA ARG A 39 -1.43 3.02 -5.00
C ARG A 39 -1.24 2.10 -6.20
N MET A 40 -1.88 0.93 -6.16
CA MET A 40 -1.83 0.00 -7.27
C MET A 40 -2.64 0.52 -8.45
N VAL A 41 -2.15 0.27 -9.65
CA VAL A 41 -2.85 0.60 -10.89
C VAL A 41 -4.08 -0.31 -11.05
N ALA A 42 -5.26 0.29 -11.15
CA ALA A 42 -6.49 -0.41 -11.54
C ALA A 42 -7.42 0.54 -12.29
N HIS A 43 -8.24 -0.02 -13.18
CA HIS A 43 -9.18 0.75 -14.01
C HIS A 43 -10.63 0.30 -13.78
N GLY A 44 -11.58 1.20 -14.01
CA GLY A 44 -13.02 0.94 -13.80
C GLY A 44 -13.51 1.27 -12.39
N ALA A 45 -14.76 0.90 -12.10
CA ALA A 45 -15.43 1.27 -10.85
C ALA A 45 -14.84 0.55 -9.63
N ALA A 46 -14.33 1.33 -8.66
CA ALA A 46 -13.88 0.81 -7.38
C ALA A 46 -15.06 0.28 -6.55
N GLY A 47 -14.81 -0.73 -5.71
CA GLY A 47 -15.83 -1.29 -4.79
C GLY A 47 -16.95 -2.11 -5.46
N SER A 48 -16.92 -2.27 -6.78
CA SER A 48 -17.88 -3.10 -7.51
C SER A 48 -17.40 -4.55 -7.62
N HIS A 49 -18.32 -5.50 -7.74
CA HIS A 49 -18.02 -6.86 -8.18
C HIS A 49 -17.81 -6.96 -9.70
N GLN A 50 -18.48 -6.09 -10.47
CA GLN A 50 -18.33 -6.07 -11.92
C GLN A 50 -16.93 -5.58 -12.31
N GLY A 51 -16.23 -6.32 -13.16
CA GLY A 51 -14.86 -5.99 -13.60
C GLY A 51 -13.78 -6.23 -12.56
N GLN A 52 -14.08 -7.01 -11.50
CA GLN A 52 -13.13 -7.27 -10.41
C GLN A 52 -11.90 -8.05 -10.90
N GLU A 53 -12.10 -9.01 -11.80
CA GLU A 53 -11.01 -9.80 -12.38
C GLU A 53 -10.06 -8.92 -13.23
N GLU A 54 -10.61 -8.05 -14.08
CA GLU A 54 -9.83 -7.11 -14.88
C GLU A 54 -9.04 -6.13 -14.00
N ARG A 55 -9.63 -5.65 -12.90
CA ARG A 55 -8.93 -4.82 -11.91
C ARG A 55 -7.77 -5.56 -11.26
N ASN A 56 -8.00 -6.78 -10.78
CA ASN A 56 -6.96 -7.59 -10.16
C ASN A 56 -5.81 -7.85 -11.16
N ARG A 57 -6.13 -8.16 -12.41
CA ARG A 57 -5.13 -8.36 -13.46
C ARG A 57 -4.34 -7.09 -13.74
N SER A 58 -4.99 -5.92 -13.78
CA SER A 58 -4.33 -4.62 -13.93
C SER A 58 -3.36 -4.34 -12.76
N GLN A 59 -3.77 -4.65 -11.54
CA GLN A 59 -2.93 -4.50 -10.35
C GLN A 59 -1.67 -5.38 -10.40
N ILE A 60 -1.83 -6.63 -10.81
CA ILE A 60 -0.71 -7.59 -10.95
C ILE A 60 0.22 -7.17 -12.10
N ALA A 61 -0.33 -6.74 -13.24
CA ALA A 61 0.46 -6.34 -14.41
C ALA A 61 1.44 -5.19 -14.12
N HIS A 62 1.12 -4.32 -13.16
CA HIS A 62 1.95 -3.17 -12.78
C HIS A 62 2.64 -3.37 -11.43
N LEU A 63 2.67 -4.59 -10.88
CA LEU A 63 3.18 -4.85 -9.53
C LEU A 63 4.64 -4.38 -9.38
N SER A 64 5.51 -4.73 -10.33
CA SER A 64 6.93 -4.37 -10.28
C SER A 64 7.14 -2.85 -10.27
N ASP A 65 6.39 -2.12 -11.11
CA ASP A 65 6.47 -0.66 -11.18
C ASP A 65 6.02 0.00 -9.87
N ASN A 66 4.95 -0.52 -9.27
CA ASN A 66 4.46 -0.02 -7.98
C ASN A 66 5.45 -0.30 -6.84
N VAL A 67 6.11 -1.46 -6.84
CA VAL A 67 7.12 -1.82 -5.83
C VAL A 67 8.36 -0.92 -5.93
N ALA A 68 8.74 -0.50 -7.12
CA ALA A 68 9.88 0.39 -7.33
C ALA A 68 9.70 1.79 -6.70
N LEU A 69 8.46 2.16 -6.33
CA LEU A 69 8.12 3.44 -5.72
C LEU A 69 8.10 3.42 -4.18
N LEU A 70 8.42 2.29 -3.54
CA LEU A 70 8.40 2.09 -2.08
C LEU A 70 9.81 2.08 -1.42
#